data_AF-A0A2H9PLA2-F1
#
_entry.id   AF-A0A2H9PLA2-F1
#
_cell.length_a   1.000
_cell.length_b   1.000
_cell.length_c   1.000
_cell.angle_alpha   90.00
_cell.angle_beta   90.00
_cell.angle_gamma   90.00
#
_symmetry.space_group_name_H-M   'P 1'
#
loop_
_entity.id
_entity.type
_entity.pdbx_description
1 polymer ?
#
loop_
_entity_poly.entity_id
_entity_poly.type
_entity_poly.pdbx_seq_one_letter_code
_entity_poly.pdbx_strand_id
1 'polypeptide(L)'
;MFNSNTPNHHHLRFYVVVITLVVGAIFLFLFINNDKEGLSLTSAFVGADEKVQLDTDTTANEGSGLDFTFSKDNTPETAKTDTQKVVKRVNKIDFTLKLDKVPYFDTKADVEDLSINFNDLSTIIKINNDKLELNNLNDVNLRIIGFSGDFGIEPKGASVDGTAKRIEVNDIALSSKGEIKISFENLDYNSLSLSQLDLDELVLPPGEGSLAVEEKLTYLVQNEEIGFYKYSGSFTLNNKDDTLVVLDGTTNGISLQGEELNLKLN
;
A
#
# COMPACT_ATOMS: atom_id res chain seq x y z
N MET A 1 -43.23 59.56 -10.63
CA MET A 1 -43.60 58.14 -10.79
C MET A 1 -42.32 57.31 -10.72
N PHE A 2 -42.07 56.65 -9.59
CA PHE A 2 -40.95 55.70 -9.45
C PHE A 2 -41.56 54.36 -9.05
N ASN A 3 -41.43 53.37 -9.94
CA ASN A 3 -41.95 52.04 -9.76
C ASN A 3 -40.89 51.21 -9.02
N SER A 4 -41.11 50.91 -7.75
CA SER A 4 -40.20 50.11 -6.93
C SER A 4 -40.45 48.62 -7.21
N ASN A 5 -39.62 48.03 -8.06
CA ASN A 5 -39.52 46.59 -8.24
C ASN A 5 -38.87 45.98 -6.98
N THR A 6 -39.68 45.39 -6.10
CA THR A 6 -39.16 44.59 -4.98
C THR A 6 -38.56 43.30 -5.52
N PRO A 7 -37.28 43.01 -5.29
CA PRO A 7 -36.67 41.77 -5.77
C PRO A 7 -37.27 40.57 -5.01
N ASN A 8 -37.77 39.59 -5.75
CA ASN A 8 -38.35 38.36 -5.24
C ASN A 8 -37.32 37.51 -4.45
N HIS A 9 -37.16 37.82 -3.17
CA HIS A 9 -36.28 37.10 -2.24
C HIS A 9 -36.67 35.62 -2.01
N HIS A 10 -37.89 35.23 -2.39
CA HIS A 10 -38.39 33.87 -2.23
C HIS A 10 -37.73 32.85 -3.18
N HIS A 11 -37.33 33.28 -4.39
CA HIS A 11 -36.71 32.36 -5.34
C HIS A 11 -35.31 31.93 -4.90
N LEU A 12 -34.54 32.82 -4.27
CA LEU A 12 -33.17 32.53 -3.85
C LEU A 12 -33.12 31.44 -2.77
N ARG A 13 -34.03 31.48 -1.79
CA ARG A 13 -34.14 30.43 -0.76
C ARG A 13 -34.56 29.08 -1.34
N PHE A 14 -35.44 29.11 -2.35
CA PHE A 14 -35.86 27.91 -3.06
C PHE A 14 -34.69 27.25 -3.80
N TYR A 15 -33.88 28.03 -4.53
CA TYR A 15 -32.71 27.49 -5.24
C TYR A 15 -31.67 26.88 -4.31
N VAL A 16 -31.41 27.50 -3.15
CA VAL A 16 -30.46 26.94 -2.16
C VAL A 16 -30.93 25.57 -1.68
N VAL A 17 -32.21 25.42 -1.34
CA VAL A 17 -32.78 24.13 -0.89
C VAL A 17 -32.69 23.06 -1.98
N VAL A 18 -33.03 23.41 -3.22
CA VAL A 18 -32.96 22.48 -4.36
C VAL A 18 -31.52 22.03 -4.63
N ILE A 19 -30.56 22.96 -4.61
CA ILE A 19 -29.14 22.63 -4.81
C ILE A 19 -28.64 21.70 -3.71
N THR A 20 -28.95 21.97 -2.43
CA THR A 20 -28.56 21.07 -1.33
C THR A 20 -29.16 19.67 -1.46
N LEU A 21 -30.40 19.56 -1.94
CA LEU A 21 -31.06 18.26 -2.15
C LEU A 21 -30.40 17.49 -3.30
N VAL A 22 -30.08 18.18 -4.41
CA VAL A 22 -29.40 17.57 -5.56
C VAL A 22 -27.98 17.12 -5.18
N VAL A 23 -27.21 17.96 -4.50
CA VAL A 23 -25.86 17.58 -4.03
C VAL A 23 -25.94 16.41 -3.05
N GLY A 24 -26.88 16.43 -2.08
CA GLY A 24 -27.09 15.33 -1.15
C GLY A 24 -27.47 14.02 -1.85
N ALA A 25 -28.33 14.08 -2.87
CA ALA A 25 -28.71 12.91 -3.66
C ALA A 25 -27.54 12.35 -4.48
N ILE A 26 -26.68 13.20 -5.04
CA ILE A 26 -25.47 12.77 -5.76
C ILE A 26 -24.49 12.08 -4.80
N PHE A 27 -24.27 12.64 -3.61
CA PHE A 27 -23.42 12.00 -2.59
C PHE A 27 -23.97 10.64 -2.15
N LEU A 28 -25.29 10.55 -1.94
CA LEU A 28 -25.95 9.30 -1.56
C LEU A 28 -25.88 8.26 -2.69
N PHE A 29 -26.02 8.70 -3.95
CA PHE A 29 -25.88 7.83 -5.12
C PHE A 29 -24.43 7.36 -5.29
N LEU A 30 -23.44 8.22 -5.07
CA LEU A 30 -22.03 7.83 -5.06
C LEU A 30 -21.73 6.83 -3.93
N PHE A 31 -22.38 6.95 -2.78
CA PHE A 31 -22.26 5.97 -1.70
C PHE A 31 -22.84 4.60 -2.07
N ILE A 32 -24.06 4.55 -2.60
CA ILE A 32 -24.73 3.28 -2.94
C ILE A 32 -24.10 2.60 -4.16
N ASN A 33 -23.62 3.38 -5.13
CA ASN A 33 -23.08 2.82 -6.37
C ASN A 33 -21.61 2.39 -6.25
N ASN A 34 -20.96 2.65 -5.10
CA ASN A 34 -19.63 2.13 -4.80
C ASN A 34 -19.64 0.72 -4.17
N ASP A 35 -20.82 0.12 -3.96
CA ASP A 35 -20.99 -1.21 -3.36
C ASP A 35 -20.65 -2.38 -4.30
N LYS A 36 -19.95 -2.14 -5.42
CA LYS A 36 -19.37 -3.24 -6.20
C LYS A 36 -17.93 -3.57 -5.80
N GLU A 37 -17.22 -2.68 -5.13
CA GLU A 37 -15.89 -2.97 -4.55
C GLU A 37 -15.72 -2.25 -3.20
N GLY A 38 -16.26 -2.89 -2.15
CA GLY A 38 -15.84 -2.80 -0.75
C GLY A 38 -15.28 -1.48 -0.20
N LEU A 39 -16.13 -0.47 0.06
CA LEU A 39 -15.84 0.57 1.04
C LEU A 39 -16.40 0.20 2.41
N SER A 40 -15.53 -0.40 3.23
CA SER A 40 -15.78 -0.62 4.67
C SER A 40 -15.61 0.68 5.44
N LEU A 41 -16.70 1.44 5.59
CA LEU A 41 -16.77 2.53 6.56
C LEU A 41 -18.05 2.34 7.39
N THR A 42 -17.84 1.99 8.66
CA THR A 42 -18.81 1.63 9.73
C THR A 42 -19.30 0.17 9.76
N SER A 43 -18.47 -0.71 10.33
CA SER A 43 -18.93 -2.00 10.86
C SER A 43 -19.75 -1.79 12.13
N ALA A 44 -21.07 -1.84 11.99
CA ALA A 44 -21.96 -2.13 13.11
C ALA A 44 -21.94 -3.65 13.35
N PHE A 45 -21.19 -4.08 14.36
CA PHE A 45 -21.32 -5.46 14.85
C PHE A 45 -22.55 -5.55 15.76
N VAL A 46 -23.58 -6.26 15.29
CA VAL A 46 -24.65 -6.79 16.14
C VAL A 46 -24.09 -8.07 16.77
N GLY A 47 -23.92 -8.04 18.10
CA GLY A 47 -23.70 -9.25 18.87
C GLY A 47 -24.96 -10.10 18.84
N ALA A 48 -24.91 -11.22 18.13
CA ALA A 48 -25.77 -12.36 18.40
C ALA A 48 -24.87 -13.46 18.95
N ASP A 49 -25.01 -13.70 20.26
CA ASP A 49 -24.58 -14.94 20.89
C ASP A 49 -25.23 -16.11 20.14
N GLU A 50 -24.50 -16.74 19.22
CA GLU A 50 -24.86 -18.07 18.74
C GLU A 50 -23.73 -19.02 19.13
N LYS A 51 -23.98 -19.74 20.23
CA LYS A 51 -23.16 -20.85 20.70
C LYS A 51 -23.18 -21.94 19.62
N VAL A 52 -22.17 -21.95 18.77
CA VAL A 52 -21.84 -23.13 17.97
C VAL A 52 -21.14 -24.10 18.92
N GLN A 53 -21.90 -25.05 19.46
CA GLN A 53 -21.36 -26.30 20.01
C GLN A 53 -20.72 -27.07 18.85
N LEU A 54 -19.40 -27.18 18.85
CA LEU A 54 -18.70 -28.23 18.12
C LEU A 54 -18.41 -29.35 19.13
N ASP A 55 -19.16 -30.44 19.02
CA ASP A 55 -18.80 -31.71 19.65
C ASP A 55 -17.49 -32.21 19.03
N THR A 56 -16.48 -32.40 19.87
CA THR A 56 -15.34 -33.24 19.50
C THR A 56 -14.99 -34.09 20.71
N ASP A 57 -15.58 -35.28 20.72
CA ASP A 57 -15.08 -36.43 21.46
C ASP A 57 -13.63 -36.69 21.01
N THR A 58 -12.65 -36.43 21.87
CA THR A 58 -11.43 -37.25 21.93
C THR A 58 -10.82 -37.21 23.34
N THR A 59 -10.85 -38.40 23.91
CA THR A 59 -10.28 -38.94 25.13
C THR A 59 -8.83 -38.54 25.45
N ALA A 60 -8.61 -38.19 26.73
CA ALA A 60 -7.45 -38.47 27.60
C ALA A 60 -6.01 -38.35 27.02
N ASN A 61 -5.18 -37.45 27.58
CA ASN A 61 -4.32 -37.77 28.74
C ASN A 61 -3.45 -36.57 29.18
N GLU A 62 -3.51 -36.28 30.47
CA GLU A 62 -2.51 -35.74 31.42
C GLU A 62 -1.33 -34.85 30.95
N GLY A 63 -1.24 -33.63 31.53
CA GLY A 63 0.05 -32.93 31.66
C GLY A 63 0.02 -31.44 31.99
N SER A 64 -0.02 -31.10 33.28
CA SER A 64 0.43 -29.83 33.90
C SER A 64 -0.41 -28.56 33.68
N GLY A 65 -1.36 -28.36 34.60
CA GLY A 65 -2.17 -27.15 34.72
C GLY A 65 -1.46 -25.96 35.39
N LEU A 66 -1.61 -24.78 34.78
CA LEU A 66 -1.62 -23.50 35.48
C LEU A 66 -3.09 -23.08 35.59
N ASP A 67 -3.65 -23.26 36.77
CA ASP A 67 -5.03 -22.94 37.14
C ASP A 67 -5.15 -21.44 37.44
N PHE A 68 -5.77 -20.67 36.53
CA PHE A 68 -6.22 -19.31 36.79
C PHE A 68 -7.68 -19.36 37.24
N THR A 69 -7.89 -19.54 38.54
CA THR A 69 -9.21 -19.51 39.15
C THR A 69 -9.69 -18.06 39.27
N PHE A 70 -10.50 -17.60 38.32
CA PHE A 70 -11.27 -16.36 38.48
C PHE A 70 -12.53 -16.64 39.29
N SER A 71 -12.56 -16.14 40.53
CA SER A 71 -13.75 -16.12 41.37
C SER A 71 -14.89 -15.39 40.68
N LYS A 72 -15.96 -16.13 40.40
CA LYS A 72 -17.24 -15.63 39.95
C LYS A 72 -18.10 -15.32 41.18
N ASP A 73 -18.26 -14.05 41.50
CA ASP A 73 -19.26 -13.61 42.48
C ASP A 73 -20.18 -12.54 41.88
N ASN A 74 -21.46 -12.93 41.90
CA ASN A 74 -22.75 -12.26 41.72
C ASN A 74 -22.86 -10.77 41.30
N THR A 75 -23.60 -10.57 40.19
CA THR A 75 -24.39 -9.40 39.75
C THR A 75 -25.34 -8.86 40.84
N PRO A 76 -25.98 -7.66 40.73
CA PRO A 76 -25.95 -6.67 39.63
C PRO A 76 -25.89 -5.18 40.08
N GLU A 77 -25.24 -4.31 39.32
CA GLU A 77 -25.63 -2.89 39.30
C GLU A 77 -25.38 -2.25 37.94
N THR A 78 -26.44 -1.60 37.45
CA THR A 78 -26.62 -0.99 36.14
C THR A 78 -25.74 0.25 35.99
N ALA A 79 -24.43 0.04 35.81
CA ALA A 79 -23.54 1.08 35.33
C ALA A 79 -23.70 1.19 33.81
N LYS A 80 -24.07 2.38 33.33
CA LYS A 80 -24.06 2.73 31.91
C LYS A 80 -22.64 2.51 31.40
N THR A 81 -22.43 1.40 30.69
CA THR A 81 -21.17 1.08 30.03
C THR A 81 -20.97 2.10 28.93
N ASP A 82 -20.24 3.15 29.25
CA ASP A 82 -19.63 4.03 28.26
C ASP A 82 -18.81 3.11 27.36
N THR A 83 -19.30 2.90 26.13
CA THR A 83 -18.63 2.09 25.11
C THR A 83 -17.35 2.81 24.74
N GLN A 84 -16.31 2.62 25.56
CA GLN A 84 -14.95 2.97 25.21
C GLN A 84 -14.65 2.19 23.94
N LYS A 85 -14.66 2.92 22.83
CA LYS A 85 -14.27 2.44 21.51
C LYS A 85 -12.88 1.85 21.70
N VAL A 86 -12.80 0.52 21.78
CA VAL A 86 -11.51 -0.18 21.81
C VAL A 86 -10.89 0.08 20.46
N VAL A 87 -10.05 1.11 20.38
CA VAL A 87 -9.24 1.39 19.20
C VAL A 87 -8.29 0.21 19.10
N LYS A 88 -8.61 -0.77 18.25
CA LYS A 88 -7.66 -1.81 17.87
C LYS A 88 -6.45 -1.08 17.28
N ARG A 89 -5.37 -1.04 18.06
CA ARG A 89 -4.07 -0.59 17.56
C ARG A 89 -3.64 -1.62 16.55
N VAL A 90 -3.61 -1.23 15.29
CA VAL A 90 -2.94 -2.02 14.26
C VAL A 90 -1.46 -1.94 14.61
N ASN A 91 -0.84 -3.08 14.93
CA ASN A 91 0.58 -3.12 15.22
C ASN A 91 1.32 -2.88 13.91
N LYS A 92 1.94 -1.71 13.78
CA LYS A 92 2.88 -1.41 12.70
C LYS A 92 4.28 -1.80 13.16
N ILE A 93 5.01 -2.45 12.27
CA ILE A 93 6.36 -2.96 12.48
C ILE A 93 7.28 -2.23 11.52
N ASP A 94 8.22 -1.46 12.05
CA ASP A 94 9.27 -0.83 11.25
C ASP A 94 10.36 -1.86 10.94
N PHE A 95 10.78 -1.94 9.68
CA PHE A 95 11.78 -2.91 9.25
C PHE A 95 12.68 -2.37 8.12
N THR A 96 13.83 -3.02 8.00
CA THR A 96 14.77 -2.90 6.88
C THR A 96 15.10 -4.29 6.38
N LEU A 97 14.81 -4.59 5.12
CA LEU A 97 15.23 -5.82 4.46
C LEU A 97 16.29 -5.49 3.42
N LYS A 98 17.40 -6.25 3.44
CA LYS A 98 18.44 -6.21 2.41
C LYS A 98 18.53 -7.57 1.76
N LEU A 99 18.49 -7.63 0.43
CA LEU A 99 18.64 -8.86 -0.35
C LEU A 99 19.81 -8.76 -1.33
N ASP A 100 20.38 -9.91 -1.65
CA ASP A 100 21.47 -10.09 -2.61
C ASP A 100 20.99 -10.28 -4.07
N LYS A 101 19.68 -10.45 -4.26
CA LYS A 101 19.06 -10.75 -5.56
C LYS A 101 17.90 -9.81 -5.83
N VAL A 102 17.76 -9.44 -7.10
CA VAL A 102 16.59 -8.71 -7.61
C VAL A 102 15.35 -9.59 -7.47
N PRO A 103 14.35 -9.17 -6.68
CA PRO A 103 13.08 -9.86 -6.63
C PRO A 103 12.32 -9.65 -7.95
N TYR A 104 11.48 -10.62 -8.29
CA TYR A 104 10.50 -10.44 -9.35
C TYR A 104 9.23 -9.82 -8.76
N PHE A 105 8.78 -8.71 -9.34
CA PHE A 105 7.48 -8.12 -9.04
C PHE A 105 6.74 -7.83 -10.34
N ASP A 106 5.44 -8.11 -10.34
CA ASP A 106 4.52 -7.65 -11.37
C ASP A 106 3.20 -7.35 -10.65
N THR A 107 2.96 -6.06 -10.36
CA THR A 107 1.83 -5.64 -9.53
C THR A 107 1.31 -4.28 -9.94
N LYS A 108 0.08 -3.98 -9.50
CA LYS A 108 -0.44 -2.62 -9.52
C LYS A 108 0.05 -1.86 -8.31
N ALA A 109 0.60 -0.68 -8.55
CA ALA A 109 1.16 0.15 -7.50
C ALA A 109 0.76 1.62 -7.68
N ASP A 110 0.48 2.25 -6.55
CA ASP A 110 0.49 3.70 -6.40
C ASP A 110 1.83 4.09 -5.80
N VAL A 111 2.59 4.95 -6.49
CA VAL A 111 3.94 5.37 -6.08
C VAL A 111 4.02 6.89 -6.13
N GLU A 112 4.47 7.51 -5.03
CA GLU A 112 4.62 8.97 -5.00
C GLU A 112 5.76 9.43 -5.91
N ASP A 113 6.91 8.74 -5.85
CA ASP A 113 8.11 9.06 -6.61
C ASP A 113 8.83 7.79 -7.06
N LEU A 114 8.88 7.57 -8.37
CA LEU A 114 9.66 6.51 -9.02
C LEU A 114 10.81 7.18 -9.77
N SER A 115 12.05 6.81 -9.45
CA SER A 115 13.26 7.29 -10.12
C SER A 115 14.05 6.10 -10.68
N ILE A 116 14.39 6.16 -11.97
CA ILE A 116 15.18 5.15 -12.66
C ILE A 116 16.37 5.84 -13.32
N ASN A 117 17.57 5.35 -13.01
CA ASN A 117 18.80 5.73 -13.68
C ASN A 117 19.19 4.63 -14.68
N PHE A 118 19.38 4.98 -15.95
CA PHE A 118 19.70 4.01 -16.99
C PHE A 118 20.58 4.60 -18.09
N ASN A 119 21.28 3.70 -18.79
CA ASN A 119 22.07 4.02 -19.96
C ASN A 119 21.51 3.39 -21.25
N ASP A 120 20.48 2.54 -21.13
CA ASP A 120 19.82 1.91 -22.28
C ASP A 120 18.95 2.90 -23.05
N LEU A 121 19.48 3.39 -24.17
CA LEU A 121 18.76 4.26 -25.08
C LEU A 121 17.97 3.49 -26.16
N SER A 122 18.04 2.16 -26.16
CA SER A 122 17.37 1.32 -27.15
C SER A 122 15.93 1.02 -26.78
N THR A 123 15.60 1.01 -25.48
CA THR A 123 14.23 0.85 -24.98
C THR A 123 13.33 1.99 -25.47
N ILE A 124 12.16 1.62 -25.98
CA ILE A 124 11.15 2.59 -26.42
C ILE A 124 10.32 3.01 -25.22
N ILE A 125 10.56 4.22 -24.73
CA ILE A 125 9.72 4.88 -23.73
C ILE A 125 8.64 5.67 -24.45
N LYS A 126 7.37 5.45 -24.10
CA LYS A 126 6.21 6.17 -24.64
C LYS A 126 5.64 7.11 -23.60
N ILE A 127 5.37 8.35 -24.00
CA ILE A 127 4.67 9.36 -23.21
C ILE A 127 3.45 9.81 -24.01
N ASN A 128 2.24 9.60 -23.48
CA ASN A 128 0.98 9.87 -24.20
C ASN A 128 0.89 9.18 -25.58
N ASN A 129 1.46 7.97 -25.69
CA ASN A 129 1.64 7.18 -26.93
C ASN A 129 2.70 7.70 -27.91
N ASP A 130 3.34 8.84 -27.62
CA ASP A 130 4.44 9.36 -28.42
C ASP A 130 5.76 8.78 -27.92
N LYS A 131 6.67 8.44 -28.84
CA LYS A 131 8.00 7.95 -28.49
C LYS A 131 8.84 9.10 -27.92
N LEU A 132 9.40 8.90 -26.73
CA LEU A 132 10.44 9.76 -26.17
C LEU A 132 11.76 9.45 -26.88
N GLU A 133 12.34 10.47 -27.53
CA GLU A 133 13.64 10.35 -28.18
C GLU A 133 14.75 10.89 -27.28
N LEU A 134 15.67 10.00 -26.89
CA LEU A 134 16.83 10.32 -26.05
C LEU A 134 18.08 10.25 -26.93
N ASN A 135 18.65 11.40 -27.27
CA ASN A 135 19.80 11.49 -28.18
C ASN A 135 21.02 12.06 -27.45
N ASN A 136 22.19 11.43 -27.64
CA ASN A 136 23.50 11.88 -27.13
C ASN A 136 23.58 12.00 -25.60
N LEU A 137 22.92 11.10 -24.87
CA LEU A 137 23.00 11.02 -23.41
C LEU A 137 23.78 9.77 -23.02
N ASN A 138 24.73 9.90 -22.10
CA ASN A 138 25.45 8.73 -21.56
C ASN A 138 24.73 8.12 -20.35
N ASP A 139 23.87 8.91 -19.72
CA ASP A 139 23.15 8.58 -18.50
C ASP A 139 21.83 9.36 -18.51
N VAL A 140 20.76 8.68 -18.11
CA VAL A 140 19.40 9.20 -18.10
C VAL A 140 18.80 8.93 -16.73
N ASN A 141 18.40 10.01 -16.04
CA ASN A 141 17.56 9.96 -14.86
C ASN A 141 16.11 10.26 -15.28
N LEU A 142 15.28 9.23 -15.31
CA LEU A 142 13.84 9.33 -15.48
C LEU A 142 13.17 9.32 -14.11
N ARG A 143 12.43 10.37 -13.81
CA ARG A 143 11.63 10.49 -12.58
C ARG A 143 10.15 10.61 -12.92
N ILE A 144 9.32 9.80 -12.30
CA ILE A 144 7.87 9.72 -12.50
C ILE A 144 7.21 9.99 -11.16
N ILE A 145 6.44 11.08 -11.08
CA ILE A 145 5.83 11.56 -9.83
C ILE A 145 4.32 11.32 -9.85
N GLY A 146 3.82 10.72 -8.78
CA GLY A 146 2.42 10.33 -8.60
C GLY A 146 2.00 9.30 -9.64
N PHE A 147 2.77 8.21 -9.74
CA PHE A 147 2.50 7.10 -10.63
C PHE A 147 1.37 6.22 -10.09
N SER A 148 0.52 5.75 -10.98
CA SER A 148 -0.51 4.74 -10.73
C SER A 148 -0.61 3.84 -11.96
N GLY A 149 -0.38 2.54 -11.79
CA GLY A 149 -0.47 1.59 -12.90
C GLY A 149 0.20 0.26 -12.60
N ASP A 150 0.46 -0.49 -13.67
CA ASP A 150 1.19 -1.74 -13.62
C ASP A 150 2.69 -1.45 -13.59
N PHE A 151 3.38 -2.04 -12.62
CA PHE A 151 4.81 -1.88 -12.39
C PHE A 151 5.45 -3.26 -12.24
N GLY A 152 6.47 -3.50 -13.06
CA GLY A 152 7.21 -4.75 -13.11
C GLY A 152 8.71 -4.54 -12.86
N ILE A 153 9.29 -5.38 -12.01
CA ILE A 153 10.74 -5.52 -11.86
C ILE A 153 11.11 -6.97 -12.14
N GLU A 154 12.09 -7.15 -13.02
CA GLU A 154 12.73 -8.42 -13.27
C GLU A 154 14.25 -8.27 -13.14
N PRO A 155 15.01 -9.38 -12.98
CA PRO A 155 16.47 -9.33 -12.98
C PRO A 155 17.10 -8.72 -14.24
N LYS A 156 16.36 -8.61 -15.34
CA LYS A 156 16.86 -8.10 -16.64
C LYS A 156 16.36 -6.71 -16.99
N GLY A 157 15.42 -6.15 -16.24
CA GLY A 157 14.86 -4.85 -16.57
C GLY A 157 13.61 -4.50 -15.78
N ALA A 158 13.16 -3.27 -15.97
CA ALA A 158 11.94 -2.76 -15.37
C ALA A 158 10.90 -2.47 -16.46
N SER A 159 9.62 -2.65 -16.12
CA SER A 159 8.49 -2.36 -17.00
C SER A 159 7.49 -1.48 -16.26
N VAL A 160 6.90 -0.54 -16.99
CA VAL A 160 5.90 0.40 -16.47
C VAL A 160 4.80 0.52 -17.52
N ASP A 161 3.54 0.46 -17.11
CA ASP A 161 2.40 0.93 -17.90
C ASP A 161 1.36 1.57 -16.99
N GLY A 162 1.14 2.87 -17.14
CA GLY A 162 0.23 3.59 -16.26
C GLY A 162 0.13 5.08 -16.53
N THR A 163 -0.29 5.80 -15.50
CA THR A 163 -0.39 7.27 -15.52
C THR A 163 0.45 7.92 -14.45
N ALA A 164 0.86 9.16 -14.71
CA ALA A 164 1.65 9.97 -13.79
C ALA A 164 1.16 11.42 -13.80
N LYS A 165 1.42 12.14 -12.70
CA LYS A 165 1.13 13.59 -12.62
C LYS A 165 2.22 14.43 -13.29
N ARG A 166 3.47 13.97 -13.22
CA ARG A 166 4.65 14.66 -13.74
C ARG A 166 5.73 13.65 -14.10
N ILE A 167 6.44 13.92 -15.19
CA ILE A 167 7.60 13.14 -15.64
C ILE A 167 8.77 14.10 -15.77
N GLU A 168 9.95 13.73 -15.29
CA GLU A 168 11.18 14.49 -15.44
C GLU A 168 12.24 13.61 -16.09
N VAL A 169 12.98 14.16 -17.05
CA VAL A 169 14.09 13.49 -17.72
C VAL A 169 15.29 14.41 -17.63
N ASN A 170 16.33 14.02 -16.88
CA ASN A 170 17.51 14.84 -16.64
C ASN A 170 17.16 16.28 -16.24
N ASP A 171 16.31 16.42 -15.21
CA ASP A 171 15.80 17.68 -14.66
C ASP A 171 14.87 18.49 -15.59
N ILE A 172 14.56 18.00 -16.80
CA ILE A 172 13.57 18.60 -17.70
C ILE A 172 12.21 17.98 -17.41
N ALA A 173 11.30 18.78 -16.87
CA ALA A 173 9.98 18.33 -16.46
C ALA A 173 8.91 18.54 -17.54
N LEU A 174 8.12 17.50 -17.76
CA LEU A 174 6.84 17.54 -18.43
C LEU A 174 5.72 17.41 -17.38
N SER A 175 4.92 18.46 -17.25
CA SER A 175 3.74 18.48 -16.39
C SER A 175 2.51 18.84 -17.21
N SER A 176 1.40 18.16 -16.96
CA SER A 176 0.11 18.43 -17.61
C SER A 176 -0.96 18.74 -16.56
N LYS A 177 -2.06 19.39 -16.96
CA LYS A 177 -3.21 19.60 -16.06
C LYS A 177 -3.97 18.29 -15.76
N GLY A 178 -3.82 17.29 -16.62
CA GLY A 178 -4.35 15.95 -16.44
C GLY A 178 -3.24 14.92 -16.20
N GLU A 179 -3.63 13.66 -16.28
CA GLU A 179 -2.71 12.53 -16.20
C GLU A 179 -1.88 12.39 -17.48
N ILE A 180 -0.62 12.00 -17.32
CA ILE A 180 0.32 11.70 -18.40
C ILE A 180 0.45 10.19 -18.48
N LYS A 181 0.11 9.59 -19.63
CA LYS A 181 0.35 8.15 -19.83
C LYS A 181 1.83 7.91 -20.04
N ILE A 182 2.39 6.90 -19.38
CA ILE A 182 3.77 6.46 -19.57
C ILE A 182 3.81 4.95 -19.71
N SER A 183 4.58 4.46 -20.68
CA SER A 183 4.90 3.04 -20.75
C SER A 183 6.25 2.72 -21.35
N PHE A 184 6.88 1.66 -20.84
CA PHE A 184 8.07 1.02 -21.37
C PHE A 184 8.14 -0.42 -20.87
N GLU A 185 8.82 -1.28 -21.61
CA GLU A 185 9.00 -2.70 -21.26
C GLU A 185 10.49 -3.02 -21.26
N ASN A 186 10.91 -3.79 -20.25
CA ASN A 186 12.27 -4.33 -20.15
C ASN A 186 13.38 -3.27 -20.29
N LEU A 187 13.19 -2.11 -19.66
CA LEU A 187 14.23 -1.08 -19.57
C LEU A 187 15.39 -1.61 -18.74
N ASP A 188 16.58 -1.72 -19.32
CA ASP A 188 17.80 -2.03 -18.55
C ASP A 188 18.23 -0.79 -17.76
N TYR A 189 18.49 -0.96 -16.46
CA TYR A 189 18.71 0.15 -15.53
C TYR A 189 19.89 -0.09 -14.59
N ASN A 190 20.56 1.00 -14.23
CA ASN A 190 21.65 1.01 -13.26
C ASN A 190 21.12 1.02 -11.82
N SER A 191 20.09 1.84 -11.56
CA SER A 191 19.46 1.93 -10.25
C SER A 191 17.99 2.31 -10.38
N LEU A 192 17.18 1.85 -9.43
CA LEU A 192 15.76 2.12 -9.34
C LEU A 192 15.40 2.44 -7.89
N SER A 193 14.59 3.47 -7.69
CA SER A 193 14.11 3.89 -6.37
C SER A 193 12.63 4.20 -6.45
N LEU A 194 11.85 3.64 -5.52
CA LEU A 194 10.44 3.91 -5.33
C LEU A 194 10.25 4.48 -3.93
N SER A 195 9.53 5.60 -3.82
CA SER A 195 9.19 6.22 -2.54
C SER A 195 7.69 6.14 -2.31
N GLN A 196 7.32 5.85 -1.05
CA GLN A 196 5.92 5.67 -0.64
C GLN A 196 5.19 4.64 -1.51
N LEU A 197 5.81 3.47 -1.66
CA LEU A 197 5.18 2.31 -2.27
C LEU A 197 4.23 1.69 -1.24
N ASP A 198 2.93 1.75 -1.52
CA ASP A 198 1.88 1.13 -0.71
C ASP A 198 1.38 -0.15 -1.39
N LEU A 199 1.51 -1.28 -0.70
CA LEU A 199 1.10 -2.59 -1.20
C LEU A 199 0.30 -3.35 -0.16
N ASP A 200 -0.80 -3.98 -0.59
CA ASP A 200 -1.62 -4.81 0.28
C ASP A 200 -0.90 -6.07 0.74
N GLU A 201 -0.15 -6.68 -0.17
CA GLU A 201 0.69 -7.84 0.04
C GLU A 201 1.92 -7.74 -0.84
N LEU A 202 3.08 -8.07 -0.29
CA LEU A 202 4.35 -8.10 -0.98
C LEU A 202 5.02 -9.44 -0.66
N VAL A 203 5.14 -10.31 -1.67
CA VAL A 203 5.82 -11.61 -1.55
C VAL A 203 7.13 -11.55 -2.32
N LEU A 204 8.22 -11.83 -1.62
CA LEU A 204 9.56 -11.87 -2.17
C LEU A 204 9.98 -13.32 -2.40
N PRO A 205 10.51 -13.67 -3.58
CA PRO A 205 10.99 -15.01 -3.86
C PRO A 205 12.16 -15.39 -2.92
N PRO A 206 12.46 -16.70 -2.80
CA PRO A 206 13.59 -17.18 -2.04
C PRO A 206 14.92 -16.49 -2.40
N GLY A 207 15.58 -15.94 -1.39
CA GLY A 207 16.85 -15.19 -1.55
C GLY A 207 17.70 -15.20 -0.28
N GLU A 208 18.88 -14.60 -0.36
CA GLU A 208 19.75 -14.42 0.80
C GLU A 208 19.78 -12.94 1.22
N GLY A 209 20.00 -12.69 2.51
CA GLY A 209 19.97 -11.31 2.97
C GLY A 209 19.89 -11.14 4.49
N SER A 210 19.45 -9.95 4.89
CA SER A 210 19.23 -9.62 6.29
C SER A 210 17.94 -8.83 6.47
N LEU A 211 17.09 -9.28 7.38
CA LEU A 211 15.91 -8.57 7.85
C LEU A 211 16.20 -8.01 9.25
N ALA A 212 16.19 -6.69 9.38
CA ALA A 212 16.20 -6.00 10.67
C ALA A 212 14.78 -5.53 10.99
N VAL A 213 14.30 -5.84 12.20
CA VAL A 213 13.01 -5.36 12.72
C VAL A 213 13.31 -4.44 13.89
N GLU A 214 13.06 -3.14 13.67
CA GLU A 214 13.52 -2.06 14.55
C GLU A 214 15.02 -2.23 14.90
N GLU A 215 15.43 -1.83 16.10
CA GLU A 215 16.78 -2.02 16.64
C GLU A 215 16.92 -3.33 17.45
N LYS A 216 15.86 -4.14 17.52
CA LYS A 216 15.74 -5.24 18.50
C LYS A 216 16.09 -6.61 17.94
N LEU A 217 15.76 -6.84 16.67
CA LEU A 217 15.90 -8.15 16.03
C LEU A 217 16.64 -8.01 14.72
N THR A 218 17.64 -8.85 14.51
CA THR A 218 18.26 -9.05 13.20
C THR A 218 18.18 -10.52 12.84
N TYR A 219 17.65 -10.78 11.66
CA TYR A 219 17.43 -12.10 11.11
C TYR A 219 18.23 -12.25 9.82
N LEU A 220 18.96 -13.35 9.68
CA LEU A 220 19.69 -13.68 8.47
C LEU A 220 18.79 -14.56 7.59
N VAL A 221 18.46 -14.05 6.41
CA VAL A 221 17.59 -14.73 5.44
C VAL A 221 18.46 -15.70 4.65
N GLN A 222 18.08 -16.98 4.59
CA GLN A 222 18.86 -18.04 3.96
C GLN A 222 18.02 -18.85 2.97
N ASN A 223 17.86 -18.32 1.76
CA ASN A 223 17.05 -18.93 0.69
C ASN A 223 15.58 -19.16 1.11
N GLU A 224 14.98 -18.13 1.69
CA GLU A 224 13.62 -18.18 2.25
C GLU A 224 12.70 -17.20 1.54
N GLU A 225 11.44 -17.57 1.40
CA GLU A 225 10.39 -16.68 0.93
C GLU A 225 9.96 -15.73 2.06
N ILE A 226 9.79 -14.45 1.75
CA ILE A 226 9.39 -13.42 2.72
C ILE A 226 8.12 -12.74 2.23
N GLY A 227 7.09 -12.73 3.08
CA GLY A 227 5.84 -11.99 2.84
C GLY A 227 5.69 -10.80 3.78
N PHE A 228 5.19 -9.68 3.26
CA PHE A 228 4.80 -8.50 4.05
C PHE A 228 3.32 -8.18 3.81
N TYR A 229 2.58 -7.92 4.88
CA TYR A 229 1.16 -7.58 4.83
C TYR A 229 0.95 -6.10 5.12
N LYS A 230 0.29 -5.37 4.21
CA LYS A 230 0.10 -3.91 4.28
C LYS A 230 1.43 -3.17 4.37
N TYR A 231 2.30 -3.43 3.40
CA TYR A 231 3.58 -2.77 3.27
C TYR A 231 3.39 -1.30 2.85
N SER A 232 4.15 -0.40 3.48
CA SER A 232 4.24 1.01 3.13
C SER A 232 5.67 1.49 3.38
N GLY A 233 6.38 1.89 2.33
CA GLY A 233 7.80 2.20 2.46
C GLY A 233 8.50 2.64 1.17
N SER A 234 9.81 2.47 1.15
CA SER A 234 10.68 2.71 0.00
C SER A 234 11.38 1.44 -0.45
N PHE A 235 11.50 1.30 -1.76
CA PHE A 235 12.23 0.21 -2.40
C PHE A 235 13.39 0.82 -3.19
N THR A 236 14.61 0.35 -2.95
CA THR A 236 15.80 0.79 -3.68
C THR A 236 16.54 -0.42 -4.23
N LEU A 237 17.00 -0.31 -5.47
CA LEU A 237 17.80 -1.31 -6.15
C LEU A 237 18.98 -0.63 -6.85
N ASN A 238 20.19 -1.15 -6.65
CA ASN A 238 21.39 -0.68 -7.33
C ASN A 238 22.15 -1.86 -7.97
N ASN A 239 22.13 -1.92 -9.31
CA ASN A 239 22.78 -2.97 -10.10
C ASN A 239 24.30 -2.77 -10.27
N LYS A 240 24.86 -1.59 -9.93
CA LYS A 240 26.31 -1.32 -10.10
C LYS A 240 27.18 -1.89 -8.97
N ASP A 241 26.61 -2.07 -7.78
CA ASP A 241 27.32 -2.46 -6.56
C ASP A 241 26.78 -3.80 -6.01
N ASP A 242 27.08 -4.91 -6.68
CA ASP A 242 26.70 -6.29 -6.29
C ASP A 242 25.19 -6.53 -6.10
N THR A 243 24.34 -5.79 -6.83
CA THR A 243 22.87 -5.89 -6.80
C THR A 243 22.31 -5.81 -5.38
N LEU A 244 22.47 -4.65 -4.74
CA LEU A 244 21.87 -4.41 -3.44
C LEU A 244 20.41 -4.00 -3.59
N VAL A 245 19.51 -4.83 -3.06
CA VAL A 245 18.10 -4.51 -2.92
C VAL A 245 17.83 -4.13 -1.46
N VAL A 246 17.19 -2.99 -1.25
CA VAL A 246 16.83 -2.48 0.08
C VAL A 246 15.36 -2.13 0.11
N LEU A 247 14.63 -2.71 1.08
CA LEU A 247 13.27 -2.33 1.41
C LEU A 247 13.27 -1.75 2.82
N ASP A 248 12.81 -0.52 2.95
CA ASP A 248 12.70 0.19 4.21
C ASP A 248 11.26 0.66 4.38
N GLY A 249 10.62 0.34 5.50
CA GLY A 249 9.23 0.75 5.67
C GLY A 249 8.54 0.18 6.89
N THR A 250 7.21 0.20 6.82
CA THR A 250 6.32 -0.31 7.86
C THR A 250 5.42 -1.40 7.29
N THR A 251 5.08 -2.38 8.12
CA THR A 251 4.16 -3.47 7.76
C THR A 251 3.26 -3.83 8.95
N ASN A 252 2.13 -4.47 8.70
CA ASN A 252 1.28 -5.02 9.77
C ASN A 252 1.67 -6.46 10.13
N GLY A 253 2.47 -7.12 9.31
CA GLY A 253 2.92 -8.49 9.53
C GLY A 253 4.04 -8.89 8.59
N ILE A 254 4.89 -9.79 9.07
CA ILE A 254 5.95 -10.40 8.29
C ILE A 254 5.75 -11.91 8.40
N SER A 255 5.75 -12.61 7.26
CA SER A 255 5.77 -14.07 7.18
C SER A 255 7.10 -14.52 6.60
N LEU A 256 7.70 -15.54 7.21
CA LEU A 256 8.91 -16.18 6.72
C LEU A 256 8.59 -17.65 6.47
N GLN A 257 8.96 -18.16 5.29
CA GLN A 257 8.82 -19.57 4.96
C GLN A 257 10.20 -20.16 4.68
N GLY A 258 10.73 -20.91 5.65
CA GLY A 258 12.03 -21.57 5.61
C GLY A 258 12.09 -22.78 6.53
N GLU A 259 13.18 -23.54 6.45
CA GLU A 259 13.38 -24.77 7.22
C GLU A 259 13.88 -24.51 8.66
N GLU A 260 14.65 -23.43 8.88
CA GLU A 260 15.29 -23.11 10.16
C GLU A 260 15.22 -21.61 10.48
N LEU A 261 14.79 -21.27 11.70
CA LEU A 261 14.75 -19.88 12.19
C LEU A 261 16.06 -19.51 12.91
N ASN A 262 16.98 -18.86 12.19
CA ASN A 262 18.25 -18.37 12.75
C ASN A 262 18.12 -16.95 13.35
N LEU A 263 17.61 -16.87 14.58
CA LEU A 263 17.38 -15.59 15.28
C LEU A 263 18.59 -15.12 16.08
N LYS A 264 19.01 -13.86 15.88
CA LYS A 264 19.98 -13.17 16.73
C LYS A 264 19.31 -12.01 17.45
N LEU A 265 19.29 -12.07 18.78
CA LEU A 265 18.84 -10.98 19.64
C LEU A 265 20.04 -10.05 19.89
N ASN A 266 19.81 -8.73 19.76
CA ASN A 266 20.80 -7.71 20.10
C ASN A 266 20.79 -7.39 21.61
#